data_AF-A0A6A5GEM3-F1
#
_entry.id   AF-A0A6A5GEM3-F1
#
_cell.length_a   1.000
_cell.length_b   1.000
_cell.length_c   1.000
_cell.angle_alpha   90.00
_cell.angle_beta   90.00
_cell.angle_gamma   90.00
#
_symmetry.space_group_name_H-M   'P 1'
#
loop_
_entity.id
_entity.type
_entity.pdbx_description
1 polymer ?
#
loop_
_entity_poly.entity_id
_entity_poly.type
_entity_poly.pdbx_seq_one_letter_code
_entity_poly.pdbx_strand_id
1 'polypeptide(L)'
;MHAIGIRKTITATSCVFYDAVVDAIGEPVDFSYVPGQMSASGDEMSMTEKVENYRMSTALQKLNIFIWDRETRIYNKYLGPQIPDWRDLMADASLHFVNSVPYVDYPRLVTQKTVPIGGISVDIPSIKSSVLPKDWSDVLDKRSYNIC
;
A
#
# COMPACT_ATOMS: atom_id res chain seq x y z
N MET A 1 8.30 3.70 -19.90
CA MET A 1 8.73 5.04 -19.39
C MET A 1 9.68 5.75 -20.35
N HIS A 2 10.70 5.09 -20.91
CA HIS A 2 11.67 5.73 -21.82
C HIS A 2 11.08 6.32 -23.11
N ALA A 3 10.01 5.74 -23.67
CA ALA A 3 9.38 6.23 -24.89
C ALA A 3 8.73 7.62 -24.76
N ILE A 4 8.36 8.04 -23.54
CA ILE A 4 7.76 9.35 -23.24
C ILE A 4 8.73 10.27 -22.49
N GLY A 5 10.03 9.94 -22.47
CA GLY A 5 11.07 10.75 -21.83
C GLY A 5 11.11 10.71 -20.30
N ILE A 6 10.29 9.88 -19.65
CA ILE A 6 10.35 9.71 -18.19
C ILE A 6 11.51 8.78 -17.86
N ARG A 7 12.50 9.32 -17.12
CA ARG A 7 13.74 8.60 -16.76
C ARG A 7 13.75 8.06 -15.34
N LYS A 8 12.92 8.60 -14.45
CA LYS A 8 12.85 8.20 -13.04
C LYS A 8 11.40 8.17 -12.60
N THR A 9 11.04 7.07 -11.96
CA THR A 9 9.71 6.85 -11.39
C THR A 9 9.86 6.67 -9.89
N ILE A 10 8.91 7.22 -9.15
CA ILE A 10 8.78 7.04 -7.71
C ILE A 10 7.43 6.40 -7.48
N THR A 11 7.37 5.41 -6.60
CA THR A 11 6.13 4.79 -6.18
C THR A 11 5.83 5.19 -4.74
N ALA A 12 4.55 5.33 -4.41
CA ALA A 12 4.10 5.66 -3.07
C ALA A 12 2.86 4.85 -2.72
N THR A 13 2.77 4.36 -1.50
CA THR A 13 1.60 3.65 -0.95
C THR A 13 1.07 4.36 0.28
N SER A 14 -0.25 4.49 0.36
CA SER A 14 -0.97 5.00 1.53
C SER A 14 -1.05 4.00 2.67
N CYS A 15 -0.85 2.71 2.40
CA CYS A 15 -0.87 1.64 3.39
C CYS A 15 0.54 1.20 3.77
N VAL A 16 0.67 0.59 4.95
CA VAL A 16 1.87 -0.13 5.36
C VAL A 16 2.11 -1.30 4.41
N PHE A 17 3.34 -1.41 3.90
CA PHE A 17 3.94 -2.49 3.10
C PHE A 17 2.99 -3.54 2.51
N TYR A 18 2.71 -3.43 1.20
CA TYR A 18 2.03 -4.49 0.46
C TYR A 18 3.00 -5.63 0.13
N ASP A 19 2.72 -6.84 0.60
CA ASP A 19 3.58 -8.01 0.37
C ASP A 19 3.88 -8.27 -1.11
N ALA A 20 2.94 -7.99 -2.01
CA ALA A 20 3.13 -8.13 -3.45
C ALA A 20 4.06 -7.04 -4.04
N VAL A 21 4.09 -5.84 -3.47
CA VAL A 21 5.04 -4.79 -3.87
C VAL A 21 6.42 -5.08 -3.31
N VAL A 22 6.49 -5.46 -2.02
CA VAL A 22 7.72 -5.84 -1.32
C VAL A 22 8.45 -6.95 -2.08
N ASP A 23 7.72 -8.00 -2.46
CA ASP A 23 8.25 -9.09 -3.29
C ASP A 23 8.74 -8.59 -4.67
N ALA A 24 7.95 -7.75 -5.36
CA ALA A 24 8.31 -7.22 -6.68
C ALA A 24 9.54 -6.29 -6.67
N ILE A 25 9.80 -5.58 -5.56
CA ILE A 25 11.00 -4.74 -5.41
C ILE A 25 12.21 -5.51 -4.86
N GLY A 26 12.06 -6.80 -4.57
CA GLY A 26 13.13 -7.67 -4.07
C GLY A 26 13.41 -7.55 -2.57
N GLU A 27 12.47 -6.99 -1.80
CA GLU A 27 12.55 -7.02 -0.34
C GLU A 27 12.07 -8.37 0.21
N PRO A 28 12.69 -8.86 1.31
CA PRO A 28 12.25 -10.10 1.92
C PRO A 28 10.85 -9.96 2.54
N VAL A 29 10.03 -10.98 2.34
CA VAL A 29 8.68 -11.09 2.91
C VAL A 29 8.71 -12.13 4.05
N ASP A 30 8.70 -11.67 5.29
CA ASP A 30 8.96 -12.49 6.49
C ASP A 30 7.71 -12.75 7.34
N PHE A 31 6.86 -13.69 6.91
CA PHE A 31 5.61 -14.02 7.63
C PHE A 31 5.78 -14.75 8.97
N SER A 32 7.01 -15.08 9.37
CA SER A 32 7.27 -15.84 10.59
C SER A 32 7.33 -15.00 11.86
N TYR A 33 7.58 -13.69 11.72
CA TYR A 33 7.67 -12.73 12.81
C TYR A 33 7.08 -11.36 12.44
N VAL A 34 6.83 -11.07 11.15
CA VAL A 34 6.10 -9.88 10.72
C VAL A 34 4.63 -10.26 10.50
N PRO A 35 3.68 -9.68 11.24
CA PRO A 35 2.26 -9.81 10.96
C PRO A 35 1.92 -9.27 9.58
N GLY A 36 1.14 -10.03 8.80
CA GLY A 36 0.59 -9.53 7.55
C GLY A 36 -0.47 -8.46 7.77
N GLN A 37 -0.83 -7.74 6.70
CA GLN A 37 -1.76 -6.59 6.76
C GLN A 37 -3.13 -6.90 7.39
N MET A 38 -3.58 -8.17 7.35
CA MET A 38 -4.85 -8.62 7.92
C MET A 38 -4.67 -9.63 9.08
N SER A 39 -3.47 -9.70 9.66
CA SER A 39 -3.21 -10.56 10.81
C SER A 39 -3.89 -10.02 12.06
N ALA A 40 -4.44 -10.92 12.87
CA ALA A 40 -4.94 -10.60 14.21
C ALA A 40 -3.86 -10.74 15.30
N SER A 41 -2.70 -11.29 14.96
CA SER A 41 -1.59 -11.50 15.90
C SER A 41 -0.52 -10.41 15.76
N GLY A 42 0.20 -10.15 16.85
CA GLY A 42 1.35 -9.23 16.89
C GLY A 42 2.66 -9.88 16.46
N ASP A 43 3.79 -9.24 16.78
CA ASP A 43 5.15 -9.73 16.52
C ASP A 43 5.49 -11.01 17.31
N GLU A 44 4.94 -11.17 18.51
CA GLU A 44 5.00 -12.42 19.25
C GLU A 44 3.87 -13.37 18.83
N MET A 45 4.21 -14.39 18.05
CA MET A 45 3.27 -15.41 17.57
C MET A 45 3.66 -16.83 18.03
N SER A 46 2.67 -17.61 18.44
CA SER A 46 2.80 -19.08 18.57
C SER A 46 2.98 -19.75 17.20
N MET A 47 3.42 -21.02 17.19
CA MET A 47 3.60 -21.75 15.93
C MET A 47 2.32 -21.84 15.09
N THR A 48 1.16 -22.00 15.73
CA THR A 48 -0.15 -22.04 15.06
C THR A 48 -0.52 -20.69 14.46
N GLU A 49 -0.25 -19.60 15.18
CA GLU A 49 -0.50 -18.24 14.68
C GLU A 49 0.43 -17.89 13.52
N LYS A 50 1.69 -18.34 13.55
CA LYS A 50 2.61 -18.17 12.41
C LYS A 50 2.11 -18.86 11.14
N VAL A 51 1.57 -20.08 11.28
CA VAL A 51 0.99 -20.81 10.15
C VAL A 51 -0.24 -20.08 9.60
N GLU A 52 -1.09 -19.55 10.49
CA GLU A 52 -2.28 -18.81 10.07
C GLU A 52 -1.91 -17.47 9.41
N ASN A 53 -0.98 -16.72 10.00
CA ASN A 53 -0.43 -15.48 9.45
C ASN A 53 0.15 -15.73 8.04
N TYR A 54 0.96 -16.78 7.88
CA TYR A 54 1.49 -17.18 6.58
C TYR A 54 0.39 -17.48 5.56
N ARG A 55 -0.63 -18.27 5.95
CA ARG A 55 -1.73 -18.64 5.06
C ARG A 55 -2.53 -17.43 4.62
N MET A 56 -2.91 -16.56 5.55
CA MET A 56 -3.69 -15.36 5.29
C MET A 56 -2.90 -14.35 4.43
N SER A 57 -1.65 -14.08 4.80
CA SER A 57 -0.80 -13.14 4.07
C SER A 57 -0.50 -13.62 2.65
N THR A 58 -0.19 -14.92 2.49
CA THR A 58 0.00 -15.51 1.15
C THR A 58 -1.28 -15.45 0.31
N ALA A 59 -2.46 -15.67 0.90
CA ALA A 59 -3.72 -15.57 0.19
C ALA A 59 -3.99 -14.13 -0.28
N LEU A 60 -3.74 -13.14 0.57
CA LEU A 60 -3.89 -11.73 0.23
C LEU A 60 -2.87 -11.29 -0.84
N GLN A 61 -1.62 -11.71 -0.72
CA GLN A 61 -0.58 -11.45 -1.73
C GLN A 61 -0.99 -11.99 -3.10
N LYS A 62 -1.47 -13.23 -3.16
CA LYS A 62 -1.97 -13.85 -4.41
C LYS A 62 -3.19 -13.10 -4.98
N LEU A 63 -4.09 -12.63 -4.11
CA LEU A 63 -5.24 -11.83 -4.54
C LEU A 63 -4.79 -10.51 -5.16
N ASN A 64 -3.86 -9.79 -4.53
CA ASN A 64 -3.29 -8.55 -5.04
C ASN A 64 -2.64 -8.77 -6.42
N ILE A 65 -1.81 -9.80 -6.53
CA ILE A 65 -1.17 -10.19 -7.80
C ILE A 65 -2.24 -10.47 -8.88
N PHE A 66 -3.27 -11.24 -8.55
CA PHE A 66 -4.34 -11.57 -9.50
C PHE A 66 -5.07 -10.31 -10.00
N ILE A 67 -5.37 -9.38 -9.10
CA ILE A 67 -6.02 -8.10 -9.43
C ILE A 67 -5.12 -7.28 -10.33
N TRP A 68 -3.85 -7.08 -9.97
CA TRP A 68 -2.91 -6.26 -10.74
C TRP A 68 -2.56 -6.85 -12.10
N ASP A 69 -2.47 -8.18 -12.21
CA ASP A 69 -2.30 -8.85 -13.51
C ASP A 69 -3.52 -8.61 -14.40
N ARG A 70 -4.73 -8.58 -13.83
CA ARG A 70 -5.96 -8.26 -14.58
C ARG A 70 -5.99 -6.79 -14.99
N GLU A 71 -5.60 -5.88 -14.11
CA GLU A 71 -5.49 -4.45 -14.42
C GLU A 71 -4.45 -4.20 -15.52
N THR A 72 -3.31 -4.86 -15.46
CA THR A 72 -2.26 -4.78 -16.50
C THR A 72 -2.78 -5.24 -17.86
N ARG A 73 -3.57 -6.31 -17.91
CA ARG A 73 -4.25 -6.73 -19.14
C ARG A 73 -5.23 -5.68 -19.67
N ILE A 74 -5.95 -5.00 -18.77
CA ILE A 74 -6.88 -3.92 -19.13
C ILE A 74 -6.10 -2.72 -19.68
N TYR A 75 -5.04 -2.28 -19.00
CA TYR A 75 -4.19 -1.18 -19.47
C TYR A 75 -3.60 -1.48 -20.85
N ASN A 76 -3.06 -2.68 -21.05
CA ASN A 76 -2.51 -3.09 -22.34
C ASN A 76 -3.56 -3.11 -23.46
N LYS A 77 -4.81 -3.46 -23.14
CA LYS A 77 -5.92 -3.45 -24.12
C LYS A 77 -6.27 -2.03 -24.59
N TYR A 78 -6.27 -1.05 -23.69
CA TYR A 78 -6.74 0.32 -24.01
C TYR A 78 -5.61 1.29 -24.36
N LEU A 79 -4.43 1.13 -23.77
CA LEU A 79 -3.28 2.03 -23.92
C LEU A 79 -2.18 1.43 -24.82
N GLY A 80 -2.32 0.16 -25.19
CA GLY A 80 -1.41 -0.56 -26.08
C GLY A 80 -0.32 -1.36 -25.34
N PRO A 81 0.37 -2.27 -26.04
CA PRO A 81 1.33 -3.23 -25.45
C PRO A 81 2.69 -2.61 -25.07
N GLN A 82 2.82 -1.29 -25.16
CA GLN A 82 4.06 -0.58 -24.86
C GLN A 82 4.25 -0.33 -23.35
N ILE A 83 3.21 -0.59 -22.55
CA ILE A 83 3.26 -0.45 -21.09
C ILE A 83 3.91 -1.71 -20.51
N PRO A 84 5.03 -1.58 -19.77
CA PRO A 84 5.67 -2.71 -19.09
C PRO A 84 4.78 -3.34 -18.03
N ASP A 85 5.09 -4.58 -17.62
CA ASP A 85 4.39 -5.23 -16.51
C ASP A 85 4.57 -4.43 -15.22
N TRP A 86 3.56 -4.47 -14.33
CA TRP A 86 3.63 -3.76 -13.06
C TRP A 86 4.83 -4.20 -12.21
N ARG A 87 5.26 -5.47 -12.30
CA ARG A 87 6.45 -5.97 -11.58
C ARG A 87 7.72 -5.26 -12.03
N ASP A 88 7.89 -5.13 -13.34
CA ASP A 88 9.03 -4.43 -13.91
C ASP A 88 9.02 -2.95 -13.53
N LEU A 89 7.83 -2.33 -13.54
CA LEU A 89 7.66 -0.93 -13.13
C LEU A 89 8.00 -0.71 -11.64
N MET A 90 7.60 -1.63 -10.76
CA MET A 90 7.94 -1.57 -9.33
C MET A 90 9.43 -1.78 -9.12
N ALA A 91 10.02 -2.77 -9.79
CA ALA A 91 11.46 -3.06 -9.72
C ALA A 91 12.33 -1.91 -10.28
N ASP A 92 11.89 -1.22 -11.33
CA ASP A 92 12.61 -0.09 -11.96
C ASP A 92 12.48 1.23 -11.19
N ALA A 93 11.47 1.37 -10.33
CA ALA A 93 11.28 2.59 -9.53
C ALA A 93 12.55 2.96 -8.73
N SER A 94 12.91 4.25 -8.67
CA SER A 94 14.10 4.68 -7.93
C SER A 94 13.89 4.67 -6.43
N LEU A 95 12.68 5.00 -5.97
CA LEU A 95 12.28 5.06 -4.56
C LEU A 95 10.86 4.53 -4.41
N HIS A 96 10.61 3.86 -3.29
CA HIS A 96 9.30 3.40 -2.85
C HIS A 96 8.94 4.02 -1.51
N PHE A 97 7.99 4.94 -1.50
CA PHE A 97 7.52 5.58 -0.28
C PHE A 97 6.40 4.79 0.37
N VAL A 98 6.52 4.53 1.67
CA VAL A 98 5.52 3.74 2.41
C VAL A 98 5.01 4.54 3.59
N ASN A 99 3.69 4.54 3.79
CA ASN A 99 3.08 5.13 4.98
C ASN A 99 3.32 4.26 6.23
N SER A 100 4.54 4.31 6.75
CA SER A 100 4.99 3.57 7.93
C SER A 100 5.87 4.47 8.80
N VAL A 101 5.79 4.27 10.13
CA VAL A 101 6.68 4.90 11.11
C VAL A 101 7.57 3.81 11.71
N PRO A 102 8.88 3.77 11.40
CA PRO A 102 9.74 2.64 11.78
C PRO A 102 9.83 2.34 13.28
N TYR A 103 9.51 3.33 14.13
CA TYR A 103 9.51 3.19 15.59
C TYR A 103 8.21 2.62 16.16
N VAL A 104 7.13 2.61 15.37
CA VAL A 104 5.80 2.13 15.76
C VAL A 104 5.46 0.84 15.02
N ASP A 105 6.01 0.67 13.82
CA ASP A 105 5.78 -0.50 12.97
C ASP A 105 6.66 -1.68 13.40
N TYR A 106 6.30 -2.87 12.93
CA TYR A 106 7.03 -4.10 13.23
C TYR A 106 8.44 -4.08 12.61
N PRO A 107 9.45 -4.65 13.30
CA PRO A 107 10.80 -4.72 12.76
C PRO A 107 10.80 -5.59 11.50
N ARG A 108 11.15 -4.98 10.36
CA ARG A 108 11.26 -5.66 9.07
C ARG A 108 12.53 -5.23 8.34
N LEU A 109 13.06 -6.12 7.53
CA LEU A 109 14.19 -5.81 6.66
C LEU A 109 13.71 -4.96 5.50
N VAL A 110 14.21 -3.73 5.41
CA VAL A 110 13.88 -2.78 4.34
C VAL A 110 15.15 -2.45 3.56
N THR A 111 15.01 -2.30 2.25
CA THR A 111 16.12 -1.88 1.39
C THR A 111 16.19 -0.36 1.38
N GLN A 112 17.35 0.22 1.04
CA GLN A 112 17.51 1.68 0.90
C GLN A 112 16.57 2.33 -0.13
N LYS A 113 15.99 1.52 -1.03
CA LYS A 113 14.98 1.95 -1.99
C LYS A 113 13.66 2.33 -1.31
N THR A 114 13.36 1.74 -0.16
CA THR A 114 12.09 1.92 0.53
C THR A 114 12.23 2.95 1.65
N VAL A 115 11.47 4.04 1.52
CA VAL A 115 11.55 5.18 2.41
C VAL A 115 10.23 5.30 3.18
N PRO A 116 10.22 5.00 4.48
CA PRO A 116 9.04 5.17 5.31
C PRO A 116 8.77 6.67 5.55
N ILE A 117 7.56 7.11 5.21
CA ILE A 117 7.07 8.50 5.32
C ILE A 117 5.77 8.60 6.14
N GLY A 118 5.69 7.82 7.22
CA GLY A 118 4.57 7.89 8.15
C GLY A 118 4.45 9.26 8.84
N GLY A 119 3.24 9.57 9.31
CA GLY A 119 2.97 10.84 10.01
C GLY A 119 2.72 12.04 9.10
N ILE A 120 2.76 11.88 7.77
CA ILE A 120 2.20 12.86 6.84
C ILE A 120 0.67 12.77 6.95
N SER A 121 0.13 13.57 7.87
CA SER A 121 -1.31 13.75 8.00
C SER A 121 -1.79 14.92 7.15
N VAL A 122 -3.08 14.88 6.84
CA VAL A 122 -3.76 15.99 6.19
C VAL A 122 -3.71 17.25 7.07
N ASP A 123 -3.68 18.42 6.42
CA ASP A 123 -3.75 19.71 7.10
C ASP A 123 -5.13 19.85 7.79
N ILE A 124 -5.17 19.50 9.07
CA ILE A 124 -6.37 19.57 9.90
C ILE A 124 -6.93 21.01 9.93
N PRO A 125 -6.13 22.07 10.14
CA PRO A 125 -6.58 23.45 10.00
C PRO A 125 -7.28 23.74 8.66
N SER A 126 -6.67 23.34 7.53
CA SER A 126 -7.25 23.54 6.20
C SER A 126 -8.57 22.80 6.03
N ILE A 127 -8.65 21.53 6.44
CA ILE A 127 -9.89 20.73 6.37
C ILE A 127 -10.99 21.36 7.23
N LYS A 128 -10.66 21.80 8.46
CA LYS A 128 -11.64 22.47 9.32
C LYS A 128 -12.11 23.81 8.77
N SER A 129 -11.28 24.49 7.98
CA SER A 129 -11.65 25.73 7.30
C SER A 129 -12.46 25.48 6.02
N SER A 130 -12.41 24.26 5.47
CA SER A 130 -13.20 23.90 4.30
C SER A 130 -14.67 23.72 4.68
N VAL A 131 -15.53 24.57 4.13
CA VAL A 131 -16.98 24.53 4.38
C VAL A 131 -17.62 23.58 3.37
N LEU A 132 -18.36 22.58 3.86
CA LEU A 132 -19.15 21.70 3.01
C LEU A 132 -20.22 22.48 2.24
N PRO A 133 -20.53 22.12 0.98
CA PRO A 133 -21.69 22.65 0.30
C PRO A 133 -22.96 22.44 1.13
N LYS A 134 -23.87 23.41 1.08
CA LYS A 134 -25.05 23.46 1.95
C LYS A 134 -25.92 22.20 1.88
N ASP A 135 -26.05 21.62 0.69
CA ASP A 135 -26.84 20.40 0.47
C ASP A 135 -26.30 19.21 1.30
N TRP A 136 -24.98 19.15 1.51
CA TRP A 136 -24.34 18.10 2.31
C TRP A 136 -24.35 18.44 3.80
N SER A 137 -24.11 19.70 4.18
CA SER A 137 -24.20 20.12 5.60
C SER A 137 -25.60 19.88 6.14
N ASP A 138 -26.64 20.26 5.39
CA ASP A 138 -28.04 20.10 5.80
C ASP A 138 -28.45 18.63 5.97
N VAL A 139 -27.78 17.70 5.29
CA VAL A 139 -28.01 16.25 5.45
C VAL A 139 -27.24 15.70 6.64
N LEU A 140 -25.97 16.09 6.79
CA LEU A 140 -25.10 15.58 7.85
C LEU A 140 -25.47 16.14 9.23
N ASP A 141 -25.90 17.39 9.30
CA ASP A 141 -26.30 18.09 10.54
C ASP A 141 -27.66 17.63 11.08
N LYS A 142 -28.41 16.80 10.33
CA LYS A 142 -29.66 16.19 10.83
C LYS A 142 -29.46 15.27 12.02
N ARG A 143 -28.24 14.77 12.23
CA ARG A 143 -27.90 13.87 13.34
C ARG A 143 -26.84 14.51 14.20
N SER A 144 -26.98 14.36 15.51
CA SER A 144 -25.99 14.86 16.48
C SER A 144 -24.63 14.14 16.38
N TYR A 145 -24.60 12.95 15.75
CA TYR A 145 -23.40 12.18 15.48
C TYR A 145 -23.47 11.61 14.06
N ASN A 146 -22.38 11.76 13.31
CA ASN A 146 -22.13 11.04 12.07
C ASN A 146 -21.49 9.67 12.39
N ILE A 147 -21.65 8.71 11.47
CA ILE A 147 -21.00 7.40 11.59
C ILE A 147 -19.52 7.61 11.28
N CYS A 148 -18.65 7.31 12.24
CA CYS A 148 -17.20 7.23 12.05
C CYS A 148 -16.82 5.88 11.43
#